data_AF-A0A3L8ST72-F1
#
_entry.id   AF-A0A3L8ST72-F1
#
_cell.length_a   1.000
_cell.length_b   1.000
_cell.length_c   1.000
_cell.angle_alpha   90.00
_cell.angle_beta   90.00
_cell.angle_gamma   90.00
#
_symmetry.space_group_name_H-M   'P 1'
#
loop_
_entity.id
_entity.type
_entity.pdbx_description
1 polymer ?
#
loop_
_entity_poly.entity_id
_entity_poly.type
_entity_poly.pdbx_seq_one_letter_code
_entity_poly.pdbx_strand_id
1 'polypeptide(L)'
;ILHLGDIRFTSLTDAETAFVSDLQLLEQVAGMLQVSPDELASALTTDVQYFKGDTIVRRHTIEIADFYRDLLAKSLYGRLFSFLVNTINCYLQNQDESG
;
A
#
# COMPACT_ATOMS: atom_id res chain seq x y z
N ILE A 1 3.34 8.60 0.60
CA ILE A 1 1.89 8.77 0.92
C ILE A 1 1.18 9.56 -0.17
N LEU A 2 1.62 10.80 -0.47
CA LEU A 2 1.05 11.62 -1.55
C LEU A 2 1.03 10.85 -2.89
N HIS A 3 2.22 10.47 -3.38
CA HIS A 3 2.37 9.73 -4.64
C HIS A 3 1.66 8.37 -4.66
N LEU A 4 1.46 7.74 -3.50
CA LEU A 4 0.72 6.48 -3.42
C LEU A 4 -0.77 6.72 -3.66
N GLY A 5 -1.34 7.84 -3.20
CA GLY A 5 -2.72 8.22 -3.46
C GLY A 5 -2.98 8.66 -4.91
N ASP A 6 -1.91 9.05 -5.63
CA ASP A 6 -2.00 9.44 -7.04
C ASP A 6 -2.07 8.23 -8.00
N ILE A 7 -1.84 7.00 -7.52
CA ILE A 7 -1.93 5.78 -8.33
C ILE A 7 -3.37 5.61 -8.81
N ARG A 8 -3.55 5.46 -10.12
CA ARG A 8 -4.86 5.25 -10.76
C ARG A 8 -4.95 3.87 -11.39
N PHE A 9 -6.16 3.34 -11.41
CA PHE A 9 -6.45 2.06 -12.05
C PHE A 9 -7.35 2.23 -13.27
N THR A 10 -7.17 1.34 -14.25
CA THR A 10 -7.95 1.27 -15.48
C THR A 10 -8.39 -0.17 -15.74
N SER A 11 -9.43 -0.37 -16.55
CA SER A 11 -9.85 -1.69 -17.01
C SER A 11 -9.55 -1.83 -18.50
N LEU A 12 -8.95 -2.95 -18.89
CA LEU A 12 -8.60 -3.23 -20.29
C LEU A 12 -9.78 -3.82 -21.10
N THR A 13 -10.78 -4.38 -20.42
CA THR A 13 -11.93 -5.08 -21.03
C THR A 13 -13.21 -4.87 -20.20
N ASP A 14 -14.34 -5.31 -20.74
CA ASP A 14 -15.65 -5.37 -20.06
C ASP A 14 -15.66 -6.26 -18.79
N ALA A 15 -14.56 -6.96 -18.51
CA ALA A 15 -14.41 -7.84 -17.36
C ALA A 15 -14.12 -7.11 -16.03
N GLU A 16 -14.19 -5.77 -16.01
CA GLU A 16 -13.95 -4.92 -14.83
C GLU A 16 -12.64 -5.21 -14.08
N THR A 17 -11.62 -5.76 -14.73
CA THR A 17 -10.35 -6.10 -14.06
C THR A 17 -9.43 -4.91 -13.95
N ALA A 18 -8.98 -4.58 -12.74
CA ALA A 18 -8.10 -3.45 -12.47
C ALA A 18 -6.66 -3.69 -12.95
N PHE A 19 -6.10 -2.67 -13.61
CA PHE A 19 -4.69 -2.55 -13.98
C PHE A 19 -4.17 -1.17 -13.56
N VAL A 20 -2.90 -1.08 -13.20
CA VAL A 20 -2.28 0.21 -12.89
C VAL A 20 -2.15 1.03 -14.19
N SER A 21 -2.62 2.27 -14.17
CA SER A 21 -2.64 3.15 -15.35
C SER A 21 -1.28 3.81 -15.60
N ASP A 22 -0.56 4.15 -14.53
CA ASP A 22 0.72 4.84 -14.58
C ASP A 22 1.81 3.99 -13.92
N LEU A 23 2.57 3.27 -14.76
CA LEU A 23 3.65 2.41 -14.28
C LEU A 23 4.84 3.23 -13.76
N GLN A 24 5.09 4.43 -14.28
CA GLN A 24 6.21 5.26 -13.84
C GLN A 24 5.98 5.76 -12.41
N LEU A 25 4.75 6.19 -12.09
CA LEU A 25 4.38 6.56 -10.74
C LEU A 25 4.46 5.37 -9.78
N LEU A 26 4.01 4.19 -10.23
CA LEU A 26 4.10 2.95 -9.46
C LEU A 26 5.56 2.60 -9.11
N GLU A 27 6.48 2.67 -10.09
CA GLU A 27 7.91 2.44 -9.87
C GLU A 27 8.49 3.42 -8.86
N GLN A 28 8.13 4.70 -8.96
CA GLN A 28 8.57 5.71 -7.99
C GLN A 28 8.08 5.38 -6.58
N VAL A 29 6.81 5.03 -6.42
CA VAL A 29 6.24 4.66 -5.11
C VAL A 29 6.86 3.37 -4.57
N ALA A 30 7.06 2.36 -5.42
CA ALA A 30 7.71 1.11 -5.07
C ALA A 30 9.16 1.35 -4.60
N GLY A 31 9.91 2.22 -5.28
CA GLY A 31 11.24 2.64 -4.87
C GLY A 31 11.27 3.35 -3.51
N MET A 32 10.29 4.22 -3.24
CA MET A 32 10.15 4.86 -1.92
C MET A 32 9.82 3.87 -0.80
N LEU A 33 9.03 2.85 -1.10
CA LEU A 33 8.66 1.78 -0.16
C LEU A 33 9.68 0.64 -0.08
N GLN A 34 10.71 0.66 -0.94
CA GLN A 34 11.71 -0.40 -1.11
C GLN A 34 11.09 -1.79 -1.38
N VAL A 35 10.09 -1.82 -2.26
CA VAL A 35 9.44 -3.06 -2.72
C VAL A 35 9.51 -3.17 -4.23
N SER A 36 9.24 -4.36 -4.77
CA SER A 36 9.18 -4.55 -6.22
C SER A 36 7.94 -3.87 -6.81
N PRO A 37 8.02 -3.16 -7.95
CA PRO A 37 6.86 -2.55 -8.59
C PRO A 37 5.83 -3.60 -9.02
N ASP A 38 6.26 -4.76 -9.53
CA ASP A 38 5.38 -5.88 -9.87
C ASP A 38 4.63 -6.44 -8.64
N GLU A 39 5.31 -6.58 -7.50
CA GLU A 39 4.69 -7.04 -6.26
C GLU A 39 3.68 -6.01 -5.74
N LEU A 40 4.01 -4.72 -5.83
CA LEU A 40 3.09 -3.64 -5.44
C LEU A 40 1.86 -3.59 -6.34
N ALA A 41 2.03 -3.71 -7.66
CA ALA A 41 0.90 -3.79 -8.60
C ALA A 41 0.03 -5.02 -8.32
N SER A 42 0.67 -6.19 -8.16
CA SER A 42 -0.02 -7.44 -7.86
C SER A 42 -0.84 -7.33 -6.57
N ALA A 43 -0.24 -6.79 -5.50
CA ALA A 43 -0.91 -6.61 -4.21
C ALA A 43 -2.10 -5.63 -4.27
N LEU A 44 -2.07 -4.65 -5.16
CA LEU A 44 -3.17 -3.68 -5.32
C LEU A 44 -4.26 -4.14 -6.29
N THR A 45 -3.93 -5.03 -7.23
CA THR A 45 -4.83 -5.42 -8.34
C THR A 45 -5.28 -6.87 -8.28
N THR A 46 -4.73 -7.67 -7.38
CA THR A 46 -5.07 -9.10 -7.26
C THR A 46 -5.25 -9.53 -5.82
N ASP A 47 -6.18 -10.46 -5.63
CA ASP A 47 -6.33 -11.26 -4.43
C ASP A 47 -5.71 -12.63 -4.68
N VAL A 48 -4.71 -12.99 -3.87
CA VAL A 48 -4.02 -14.28 -3.95
C VAL A 48 -4.42 -15.13 -2.76
N GLN A 49 -5.20 -16.17 -3.01
CA GLN A 49 -5.66 -17.11 -1.98
C GLN A 49 -4.99 -18.48 -2.15
N TYR A 50 -4.40 -18.98 -1.07
CA TYR A 50 -3.76 -20.29 -1.02
C TYR A 50 -4.70 -21.32 -0.41
N PHE A 51 -5.10 -22.35 -1.17
CA PHE A 51 -5.96 -23.43 -0.72
C PHE A 51 -5.32 -24.79 -0.95
N LYS A 52 -4.95 -25.48 0.15
CA LYS A 52 -4.54 -26.91 0.15
C LYS A 52 -3.62 -27.34 -1.02
N GLY A 53 -2.65 -26.50 -1.39
CA GLY A 53 -1.69 -26.78 -2.47
C GLY A 53 -1.94 -26.00 -3.77
N ASP A 54 -3.13 -25.42 -3.94
CA ASP A 54 -3.49 -24.59 -5.08
C ASP A 54 -3.38 -23.09 -4.73
N THR A 55 -2.95 -22.30 -5.72
CA THR A 55 -2.94 -20.83 -5.64
C THR A 55 -4.00 -20.28 -6.58
N ILE A 56 -5.01 -19.62 -6.03
CA ILE A 56 -6.06 -18.95 -6.79
C ILE A 56 -5.74 -17.47 -6.82
N VAL A 57 -5.51 -16.93 -8.02
CA VAL A 57 -5.31 -15.49 -8.24
C VAL A 57 -6.57 -14.93 -8.88
N ARG A 58 -7.23 -14.00 -8.18
CA ARG A 58 -8.40 -13.27 -8.67
C ARG A 58 -8.03 -11.81 -8.86
N ARG A 59 -8.32 -11.23 -10.04
CA ARG A 59 -8.14 -9.79 -10.25
C ARG A 59 -9.25 -9.00 -9.54
N HIS A 60 -8.87 -7.88 -8.94
CA HIS A 60 -9.77 -6.92 -8.33
C HIS A 60 -10.50 -6.09 -9.38
N THR A 61 -11.63 -5.51 -8.97
CA THR A 61 -12.24 -4.39 -9.69
C THR A 61 -11.52 -3.09 -9.39
N ILE A 62 -11.72 -2.06 -10.23
CA ILE A 62 -11.13 -0.73 -10.02
C ILE A 62 -11.48 -0.19 -8.63
N GLU A 63 -12.74 -0.33 -8.23
CA GLU A 63 -13.24 0.14 -6.93
C GLU A 63 -12.52 -0.55 -5.75
N ILE A 64 -12.29 -1.85 -5.85
CA ILE A 64 -11.57 -2.62 -4.83
C ILE A 64 -10.09 -2.20 -4.80
N ALA A 65 -9.46 -2.03 -5.97
CA ALA A 65 -8.08 -1.58 -6.07
C ALA A 65 -7.88 -0.17 -5.49
N ASP A 66 -8.80 0.77 -5.76
CA ASP A 66 -8.83 2.11 -5.16
C ASP A 66 -8.95 2.04 -3.63
N PHE A 67 -9.84 1.18 -3.13
CA PHE A 67 -10.00 0.95 -1.70
C PHE A 67 -8.69 0.47 -1.05
N TYR A 68 -8.01 -0.51 -1.65
CA TYR A 68 -6.74 -1.03 -1.12
C TYR A 68 -5.60 -0.02 -1.21
N ARG A 69 -5.52 0.79 -2.27
CA ARG A 69 -4.57 1.92 -2.37
C ARG A 69 -4.76 2.89 -1.20
N ASP A 70 -6.00 3.30 -0.94
CA ASP A 70 -6.32 4.25 0.12
C ASP A 70 -6.08 3.65 1.50
N LEU A 71 -6.40 2.36 1.68
CA LEU A 71 -6.13 1.63 2.91
C LEU A 71 -4.62 1.54 3.18
N LEU A 72 -3.82 1.25 2.15
CA LEU A 72 -2.36 1.20 2.27
C LEU A 72 -1.80 2.57 2.64
N ALA A 73 -2.27 3.64 1.99
CA ALA A 73 -1.86 5.01 2.31
C ALA A 73 -2.21 5.40 3.75
N LYS A 74 -3.44 5.09 4.21
CA LYS A 74 -3.88 5.33 5.59
C LYS A 74 -3.06 4.54 6.60
N SER A 75 -2.80 3.26 6.31
CA SER A 75 -2.04 2.37 7.20
C SER A 75 -0.59 2.82 7.35
N LEU A 76 0.05 3.22 6.25
CA LEU A 76 1.41 3.76 6.28
C LEU A 76 1.48 5.08 7.05
N TYR A 77 0.54 6.00 6.80
CA TYR A 77 0.47 7.26 7.55
C TYR A 77 0.27 7.00 9.05
N GLY A 78 -0.67 6.13 9.42
CA GLY A 78 -0.93 5.77 10.82
C GLY A 78 0.29 5.18 11.51
N ARG A 79 1.04 4.30 10.83
CA ARG A 79 2.28 3.71 11.37
C ARG A 79 3.37 4.76 11.57
N LEU A 80 3.57 5.66 10.60
CA LEU A 80 4.57 6.73 10.68
C LEU A 80 4.25 7.73 11.79
N PHE A 81 2.98 8.14 11.88
CA PHE A 81 2.53 9.05 12.92
C PHE A 81 2.67 8.43 14.32
N SER A 82 2.23 7.18 14.49
CA SER A 82 2.39 6.44 15.75
C SER A 82 3.86 6.28 16.13
N PHE A 83 4.73 5.96 15.17
CA PHE A 83 6.18 5.91 15.40
C PHE A 83 6.71 7.25 15.90
N LEU A 84 6.38 8.36 15.22
CA LEU A 84 6.83 9.69 15.60
C LEU A 84 6.36 10.06 17.02
N VAL A 85 5.08 9.87 17.33
CA VAL A 85 4.52 10.16 18.66
C VAL A 85 5.20 9.32 19.73
N ASN A 86 5.37 8.02 19.51
CA ASN A 86 6.03 7.14 20.46
C ASN A 86 7.51 7.50 20.67
N THR A 87 8.23 7.88 19.61
CA THR A 87 9.60 8.36 19.70
C THR A 87 9.69 9.63 20.53
N ILE A 88 8.84 10.64 20.26
CA ILE A 88 8.81 11.88 21.04
C ILE A 88 8.49 11.60 22.51
N ASN A 89 7.45 10.82 22.77
CA ASN A 89 7.04 10.48 24.13
C ASN A 89 8.14 9.74 24.90
N CYS A 90 8.86 8.83 24.24
CA CYS A 90 10.01 8.14 24.82
C CYS A 90 11.14 9.12 25.17
N TYR A 91 11.49 10.05 24.26
CA TYR A 91 12.51 11.06 24.55
C TYR A 91 12.15 11.97 25.72
N LEU A 92 10.87 12.36 25.85
CA LEU A 92 10.41 13.19 26.95
C LEU A 92 10.44 12.43 28.28
N GLN A 93 9.92 11.21 28.34
CA GLN A 93 9.93 10.38 29.56
C GLN A 93 11.35 10.11 30.09
N ASN A 94 12.32 9.90 29.21
CA ASN A 94 13.71 9.69 29.63
C ASN A 94 14.37 10.96 30.22
N GLN A 95 13.81 12.16 30.02
CA GLN A 95 14.32 13.38 30.66
C GLN A 95 13.72 13.62 32.06
N ASP A 96 12.54 13.07 32.35
CA ASP A 96 11.90 13.19 33.66
C ASP A 96 12.45 12.18 34.70
N GLU A 97 13.05 11.06 34.28
CA GLU A 97 13.68 10.07 35.20
C GLU A 97 15.11 10.43 35.62
N SER A 98 15.63 11.59 35.20
CA SER A 98 16.94 12.12 35.62
C SER A 98 16.85 13.09 36.82
N GLY A 99 15.72 13.12 37.54
CA GLY A 99 15.48 13.96 38.71
C GLY A 99 15.60 13.23 40.04
#